data_AF-A0A9E5Y7V0-F1
#
_entry.id   AF-A0A9E5Y7V0-F1
#
_cell.length_a   1.000
_cell.length_b   1.000
_cell.length_c   1.000
_cell.angle_alpha   90.00
_cell.angle_beta   90.00
_cell.angle_gamma   90.00
#
_symmetry.space_group_name_H-M   'P 1'
#
loop_
_entity.id
_entity.type
_entity.pdbx_description
1 polymer ?
#
loop_
_entity_poly.entity_id
_entity_poly.type
_entity_poly.pdbx_seq_one_letter_code
_entity_poly.pdbx_strand_id
1 'polypeptide(L)'
;MNLNCYSPKEEIALSVRVRDEVLISSILYTVWDSTYLRLVKLIEEGKSLPINLSNQVLYYTIFPPSKPEKFFGSPTNGYRRDKIYPFSFD
;
A
#
# COMPACT_ATOMS: atom_id res chain seq x y z
N MET A 1 5.08 -19.59 7.70
CA MET A 1 4.34 -19.38 8.97
C MET A 1 3.05 -18.65 8.64
N ASN A 2 1.87 -19.07 9.11
CA ASN A 2 0.62 -18.38 8.76
C ASN A 2 0.39 -17.19 9.70
N LEU A 3 0.72 -15.99 9.24
CA LEU A 3 0.51 -14.76 10.00
C LEU A 3 -0.81 -14.11 9.56
N ASN A 4 -1.77 -14.04 10.49
CA ASN A 4 -3.01 -13.28 10.33
C ASN A 4 -2.80 -11.88 10.91
N CYS A 5 -2.76 -10.85 10.07
CA CYS A 5 -2.51 -9.48 10.52
C CYS A 5 -3.71 -8.57 10.25
N TYR A 6 -4.25 -7.98 11.32
CA TYR A 6 -5.16 -6.84 11.28
C TYR A 6 -4.31 -5.56 11.32
N SER A 7 -3.88 -5.10 10.14
CA SER A 7 -2.81 -4.11 9.92
C SER A 7 -1.46 -4.58 10.49
N PRO A 8 -0.40 -4.71 9.67
CA PRO A 8 0.89 -5.18 10.17
C PRO A 8 1.45 -4.14 11.13
N LYS A 9 1.52 -4.49 12.41
CA LYS A 9 2.38 -3.80 13.37
C LYS A 9 3.82 -3.91 12.87
N GLU A 10 4.62 -2.88 13.10
CA GLU A 10 6.02 -2.80 12.66
C GLU A 10 6.83 -4.05 13.04
N GLU A 11 6.63 -4.57 14.26
CA GLU A 11 7.23 -5.82 14.73
C GLU A 11 6.91 -7.02 13.84
N ILE A 12 5.65 -7.14 13.39
CA ILE A 12 5.23 -8.23 12.51
C ILE A 12 5.86 -8.05 11.13
N ALA A 13 5.87 -6.82 10.59
CA ALA A 13 6.49 -6.52 9.30
C ALA A 13 7.97 -6.90 9.27
N LEU A 14 8.71 -6.64 10.36
CA LEU A 14 10.12 -6.98 10.51
C LEU A 14 10.37 -8.49 10.69
N SER A 15 9.37 -9.23 11.16
CA SER A 15 9.47 -10.68 11.38
C SER A 15 9.31 -11.52 10.10
N VAL A 16 8.60 -10.99 9.09
CA VAL A 16 8.30 -11.70 7.84
C VAL A 16 9.60 -12.02 7.08
N ARG A 17 9.69 -13.24 6.55
CA ARG A 17 10.82 -13.70 5.73
C ARG A 17 10.37 -14.01 4.32
N VAL A 18 11.35 -14.03 3.41
CA VAL A 18 11.11 -14.39 2.01
C VAL A 18 10.49 -15.80 1.95
N ARG A 19 9.41 -15.94 1.17
CA ARG A 19 8.57 -17.15 1.03
C ARG A 19 7.58 -17.41 2.18
N ASP A 20 7.47 -16.53 3.18
CA ASP A 20 6.34 -16.62 4.10
C ASP A 20 5.02 -16.25 3.40
N GLU A 21 3.98 -17.02 3.71
CA GLU A 21 2.61 -16.69 3.34
C GLU A 21 2.01 -15.80 4.42
N VAL A 22 1.52 -14.63 4.01
CA VAL A 22 0.93 -13.64 4.91
C VAL A 22 -0.52 -13.41 4.50
N LEU A 23 -1.44 -13.52 5.47
CA LEU A 23 -2.83 -13.16 5.29
C LEU A 23 -3.08 -11.81 5.95
N ILE A 24 -3.42 -10.81 5.13
CA ILE A 24 -3.75 -9.47 5.59
C ILE A 24 -5.27 -9.32 5.63
N SER A 25 -5.81 -9.01 6.81
CA SER A 25 -7.24 -8.77 7.03
C SER A 25 -7.42 -7.38 7.64
N SER A 26 -7.48 -6.36 6.79
CA SER A 26 -7.64 -4.97 7.23
C SER A 26 -8.34 -4.13 6.17
N ILE A 27 -8.63 -2.87 6.51
CA ILE A 27 -8.91 -1.86 5.50
C ILE A 27 -7.61 -1.64 4.71
N LEU A 28 -7.69 -1.74 3.39
CA LEU A 28 -6.57 -1.54 2.48
C LEU A 28 -6.83 -0.30 1.64
N TYR A 29 -5.85 0.60 1.57
CA TYR A 29 -5.91 1.74 0.66
C TYR A 29 -5.27 1.36 -0.65
N THR A 30 -5.97 1.64 -1.74
CA THR A 30 -5.47 1.31 -3.07
C THR A 30 -4.82 2.52 -3.71
N VAL A 31 -3.66 2.31 -4.33
CA VAL A 31 -2.82 3.40 -4.81
C VAL A 31 -2.38 3.13 -6.25
N TRP A 32 -2.51 4.17 -7.08
CA TRP A 32 -1.94 4.25 -8.44
C TRP A 32 -0.71 5.17 -8.43
N ASP A 33 0.14 5.08 -9.45
CA ASP A 33 1.24 6.03 -9.72
C ASP A 33 0.89 7.50 -9.50
N SER A 34 -0.22 8.00 -10.05
CA SER A 34 -0.62 9.41 -9.92
C SER A 34 -0.97 9.79 -8.49
N THR A 35 -1.65 8.89 -7.76
CA THR A 35 -1.96 9.06 -6.34
C THR A 35 -0.68 9.05 -5.51
N TYR A 36 0.25 8.13 -5.80
CA TYR A 36 1.54 8.06 -5.12
C TYR A 36 2.36 9.33 -5.31
N LEU A 37 2.55 9.78 -6.55
CA LEU A 37 3.26 11.03 -6.87
C LEU A 37 2.66 12.24 -6.16
N ARG A 38 1.32 12.29 -6.06
CA ARG A 38 0.62 13.36 -5.33
C ARG A 38 0.90 13.29 -3.82
N LEU A 39 0.91 12.11 -3.22
CA LEU A 39 1.22 11.94 -1.80
C LEU A 39 2.67 12.34 -1.49
N VAL A 40 3.62 11.90 -2.31
CA VAL A 40 5.04 12.29 -2.20
C VAL A 40 5.20 13.80 -2.26
N LYS A 41 4.59 14.45 -3.26
CA LYS A 41 4.65 15.91 -3.40
C LYS A 41 4.09 16.64 -2.17
N LEU A 42 3.01 16.16 -1.58
CA LEU A 42 2.46 16.77 -0.36
C LEU A 42 3.44 16.66 0.81
N ILE A 43 4.16 15.55 0.93
CA ILE A 43 5.17 15.35 1.97
C ILE A 43 6.39 16.24 1.75
N GLU A 44 6.91 16.31 0.51
CA GLU A 44 8.01 17.21 0.14
C GLU A 44 7.67 18.68 0.41
N GLU A 45 6.41 19.07 0.20
CA GLU A 45 5.91 20.41 0.48
C GLU A 45 5.55 20.64 1.96
N GLY A 46 5.73 19.64 2.85
CA GLY A 46 5.39 19.73 4.27
C GLY A 46 3.89 19.90 4.54
N LYS A 47 3.03 19.54 3.59
CA LYS A 47 1.57 19.67 3.67
C LYS A 47 0.94 18.45 4.34
N SER A 48 -0.23 18.65 4.93
CA SER A 48 -1.00 17.56 5.52
C SER A 48 -1.44 16.56 4.45
N LEU A 49 -1.33 15.28 4.79
CA LEU A 49 -1.86 14.21 3.97
C LEU A 49 -3.38 14.11 4.11
N PRO A 50 -4.10 13.74 3.04
CA PRO A 50 -5.56 13.58 3.07
C PRO A 50 -5.99 12.34 3.86
N ILE A 51 -5.07 11.43 4.16
CA ILE A 51 -5.27 10.22 4.96
C ILE A 51 -4.05 10.02 5.87
N ASN A 52 -4.25 9.41 7.03
CA ASN A 52 -3.15 8.98 7.89
C ASN A 52 -2.53 7.69 7.32
N LEU A 53 -1.26 7.74 6.92
CA LEU A 53 -0.54 6.59 6.35
C LEU A 53 0.21 5.75 7.40
N SER A 54 0.29 6.21 8.65
CA SER A 54 1.02 5.49 9.70
C SER A 54 0.41 4.12 9.97
N ASN A 55 1.25 3.08 9.92
CA ASN A 55 0.86 1.68 10.12
C ASN A 55 -0.25 1.20 9.16
N GLN A 56 -0.35 1.79 7.97
CA GLN A 56 -1.30 1.38 6.94
C GLN A 56 -0.62 0.58 5.83
N VAL A 57 -1.39 -0.33 5.23
CA VAL A 57 -0.95 -1.07 4.04
C VAL A 57 -1.51 -0.39 2.79
N LEU A 58 -0.60 -0.02 1.89
CA LEU A 58 -0.96 0.47 0.57
C LEU A 58 -0.92 -0.69 -0.43
N TYR A 59 -2.09 -1.04 -0.96
CA TYR A 59 -2.23 -2.08 -1.97
C TYR A 59 -2.18 -1.47 -3.36
N TYR A 60 -1.08 -1.72 -4.08
CA TYR A 60 -0.88 -1.16 -5.40
C TYR A 60 -1.61 -2.02 -6.45
N THR A 61 -2.67 -1.47 -7.01
CA THR A 61 -3.56 -2.20 -7.92
C THR A 61 -4.27 -1.25 -8.88
N ILE A 62 -4.68 -1.78 -10.03
CA ILE A 62 -5.52 -1.11 -11.02
C ILE A 62 -6.90 -1.75 -10.94
N PHE A 63 -7.92 -0.96 -10.57
CA PHE A 63 -9.30 -1.38 -10.74
C PHE A 63 -9.81 -0.89 -12.10
N PRO A 64 -10.48 -1.73 -12.89
CA PRO A 64 -11.41 -1.23 -13.89
C PRO A 64 -12.55 -0.50 -13.16
N PRO A 65 -13.13 0.57 -13.74
CA PRO A 65 -14.26 1.27 -13.14
C PRO A 65 -15.46 0.31 -13.08
N SER A 66 -15.58 -0.39 -11.96
CA SER A 66 -16.56 -1.46 -11.77
C SER A 66 -17.62 -0.97 -10.81
N LYS A 67 -18.88 -1.32 -11.09
CA LYS A 67 -20.03 -0.98 -10.26
C LYS A 67 -19.79 -1.40 -8.79
N PRO A 68 -20.29 -0.62 -7.82
CA PRO A 68 -19.97 -0.75 -6.40
C PRO A 68 -20.23 -2.13 -5.78
N GLU A 69 -21.01 -3.00 -6.44
CA GLU A 69 -21.45 -4.28 -5.90
C GLU A 69 -20.49 -5.46 -6.16
N LYS A 70 -19.48 -5.31 -7.02
CA LYS A 70 -18.45 -6.34 -7.26
C LYS A 70 -17.07 -5.70 -7.44
N PHE A 71 -16.33 -5.59 -6.33
CA PHE A 71 -14.93 -5.19 -6.33
C PHE A 71 -14.04 -6.42 -6.52
N PHE A 72 -13.50 -6.58 -7.73
CA PHE A 72 -12.36 -7.47 -7.99
C PHE A 72 -11.36 -6.73 -8.86
N GLY A 73 -10.26 -6.27 -8.27
CA GLY A 73 -9.10 -5.70 -8.98
C GLY A 73 -7.95 -6.69 -8.96
N SER A 74 -7.21 -6.79 -10.06
CA SER A 74 -6.02 -7.64 -10.14
C SER A 74 -4.79 -6.82 -9.70
N PRO A 75 -3.91 -7.35 -8.82
CA PRO A 75 -2.66 -6.68 -8.49
C PRO A 75 -1.86 -6.38 -9.77
N THR A 76 -1.24 -5.22 -9.81
CA THR A 76 -0.43 -4.80 -10.97
C THR A 76 1.05 -4.78 -10.63
N ASN A 77 1.89 -4.65 -11.67
CA ASN A 77 3.33 -4.84 -11.54
C ASN A 77 3.97 -3.78 -10.62
N GLY A 78 4.47 -4.24 -9.47
CA GLY A 78 5.21 -3.43 -8.50
C GLY A 78 6.49 -2.81 -9.07
N TYR A 79 7.08 -3.33 -10.15
CA TYR A 79 8.31 -2.78 -10.73
C TYR A 79 8.17 -1.33 -11.23
N ARG A 80 6.95 -0.88 -11.58
CA ARG A 80 6.71 0.54 -11.94
C ARG A 80 6.96 1.47 -10.75
N ARG A 81 6.67 0.98 -9.54
CA ARG A 81 6.92 1.66 -8.28
C ARG A 81 8.41 1.87 -8.06
N ASP A 82 9.25 0.86 -8.25
CA ASP A 82 10.69 0.92 -7.93
C ASP A 82 11.42 2.04 -8.69
N LYS A 83 10.97 2.37 -9.91
CA LYS A 83 11.48 3.52 -10.68
C LYS A 83 11.06 4.89 -10.13
N ILE A 84 9.98 4.94 -9.37
CA ILE A 84 9.41 6.14 -8.73
C ILE A 84 9.84 6.21 -7.24
N TYR A 85 10.57 5.21 -6.72
CA TYR A 85 10.90 4.99 -5.30
C TYR A 85 12.39 5.26 -4.94
N PRO A 86 12.87 6.50 -4.95
CA PRO A 86 14.04 6.85 -4.14
C PRO A 86 13.66 7.30 -2.72
N PHE A 87 12.36 7.46 -2.41
CA PHE A 87 11.88 8.07 -1.16
C PHE A 87 11.24 7.04 -0.22
N SER A 88 11.82 6.86 0.97
CA SER A 88 11.20 6.19 2.11
C SER A 88 10.34 7.17 2.90
N PHE A 89 9.21 6.69 3.42
CA PHE A 89 8.38 7.44 4.37
C PHE A 89 8.94 7.12 5.77
N ASP A 90 9.94 7.87 6.20
CA ASP A 90 10.47 7.81 7.57
C ASP A 90 9.66 8.70 8.53
#